data_AF-A0A3B4AKX4-F1
#
_entry.id   AF-A0A3B4AKX4-F1
#
_cell.length_a   1.000
_cell.length_b   1.000
_cell.length_c   1.000
_cell.angle_alpha   90.00
_cell.angle_beta   90.00
_cell.angle_gamma   90.00
#
_symmetry.space_group_name_H-M   'P 1'
#
loop_
_entity.id
_entity.type
_entity.pdbx_description
1 polymer ?
#
loop_
_entity_poly.entity_id
_entity_poly.type
_entity_poly.pdbx_seq_one_letter_code
_entity_poly.pdbx_strand_id
1 'polypeptide(L)'
;YSYDLNGNLHLLNPGNSARILPLRYDLRDRITRLGDVQYKLDEDGYLSQRGSDVFDYNSKGQLLRAYNRGPGGWSVVYHYDGLGRRVSTRNSMGQHLQFFYADLNHPTRVTHIFNHSSSDISSLYYDLQGHLFAMEVSSGEEYYIASDNTGTPLAVFSSNGQMIKQVQYTAYGEVYLDSNPEFQLVVGFHGGLYDPLTKLVHFTQRDYDVLAGRWTSPDYSIWPKIGKDPSPFNLYMFKNNNPLSDMLDVKNYVTDVKSWLVMFGFQLSNIIPGFPRHTLYFVEPPFELLLITGVQQAAERHNQAFMALEGRLLNKERHRRKDKPGHWFGTSTPIIGRGVMLALKEDRVVAAVSALASEDSRKIALVLNGAQYLDGTHYTQDGKDCHYFVKVGSADSDLLALGLTNGRKSLESGVNVTVSGRSRRGVTVEFAVPALVLSVRYGLAADVVDEEKVRLLEVARQRALAGAWAREQQRARDGKGGSRLWTEGERQQLLTAGKVQGYEGYYVLPVEQYPELADSSNNVQFLRQNEMGRR
;
A
#
# COMPACT_ATOMS: atom_id res chain seq x y z
N TYR A 1 -8.33 -29.77 -0.22
CA TYR A 1 -7.69 -28.60 0.42
C TYR A 1 -7.77 -28.76 1.93
N SER A 2 -6.74 -28.38 2.68
CA SER A 2 -6.75 -28.35 4.15
C SER A 2 -6.12 -27.06 4.66
N TYR A 3 -6.56 -26.60 5.83
CA TYR A 3 -6.14 -25.32 6.41
C TYR A 3 -5.54 -25.51 7.81
N ASP A 4 -4.66 -24.60 8.21
CA ASP A 4 -4.16 -24.51 9.58
C ASP A 4 -5.12 -23.72 10.50
N LEU A 5 -4.73 -23.53 11.76
CA LEU A 5 -5.52 -22.82 12.77
C LEU A 5 -5.76 -21.34 12.44
N ASN A 6 -4.86 -20.71 11.68
CA ASN A 6 -4.97 -19.31 11.24
C ASN A 6 -5.65 -19.20 9.87
N GLY A 7 -6.14 -20.31 9.31
CA GLY A 7 -6.81 -20.33 8.01
C GLY A 7 -5.85 -20.30 6.81
N ASN A 8 -4.56 -20.58 6.98
CA ASN A 8 -3.65 -20.73 5.85
C ASN A 8 -3.86 -22.08 5.15
N LEU A 9 -4.00 -22.09 3.82
CA LEU A 9 -4.06 -23.32 3.01
C LEU A 9 -2.76 -24.12 3.09
N HIS A 10 -2.65 -25.13 3.97
CA HIS A 10 -1.40 -25.87 4.17
C HIS A 10 -1.25 -27.18 3.37
N LEU A 11 -2.31 -27.63 2.69
CA LEU A 11 -2.29 -28.81 1.82
C LEU A 11 -3.21 -28.63 0.61
N LEU A 12 -2.68 -28.88 -0.59
CA LEU A 12 -3.43 -28.85 -1.84
C LEU A 12 -2.96 -29.91 -2.84
N ASN A 13 -3.80 -30.19 -3.82
CA ASN A 13 -3.44 -30.90 -5.05
C ASN A 13 -3.20 -29.84 -6.13
N PRO A 14 -1.97 -29.68 -6.66
CA PRO A 14 -1.66 -28.64 -7.64
C PRO A 14 -2.16 -29.05 -9.03
N GLY A 15 -2.84 -28.14 -9.72
CA GLY A 15 -3.39 -28.36 -11.06
C GLY A 15 -4.17 -29.68 -11.17
N ASN A 16 -3.70 -30.55 -12.06
CA ASN A 16 -4.27 -31.88 -12.30
C ASN A 16 -3.48 -33.02 -11.61
N SER A 17 -2.67 -32.71 -10.60
CA SER A 17 -1.82 -33.69 -9.93
C SER A 17 -2.55 -34.42 -8.80
N ALA A 18 -2.46 -35.75 -8.79
CA ALA A 18 -2.89 -36.57 -7.66
C ALA A 18 -2.00 -36.40 -6.41
N ARG A 19 -0.81 -35.77 -6.55
CA ARG A 19 0.12 -35.55 -5.43
C ARG A 19 -0.38 -34.42 -4.53
N ILE A 20 -0.42 -34.68 -3.23
CA ILE A 20 -0.67 -33.66 -2.23
C ILE A 20 0.64 -32.92 -1.93
N LEU A 21 0.62 -31.60 -2.03
CA LEU A 21 1.75 -30.73 -1.69
C LEU A 21 1.48 -29.96 -0.39
N PRO A 22 2.45 -29.93 0.55
CA PRO A 22 2.37 -29.10 1.73
C PRO A 22 2.79 -27.66 1.45
N LEU A 23 2.13 -26.70 2.09
CA LEU A 23 2.55 -25.30 2.16
C LEU A 23 2.98 -24.99 3.59
N ARG A 24 3.98 -24.13 3.75
CA ARG A 24 4.51 -23.74 5.07
C ARG A 24 4.44 -22.23 5.26
N TYR A 25 4.24 -21.84 6.52
CA TYR A 25 4.04 -20.46 6.95
C TYR A 25 4.95 -20.12 8.13
N ASP A 26 5.30 -18.85 8.27
CA ASP A 26 5.95 -18.33 9.47
C ASP A 26 4.91 -17.83 10.49
N LEU A 27 5.39 -17.31 11.63
CA LEU A 27 4.53 -16.77 12.70
C LEU A 27 3.73 -15.52 12.30
N ARG A 28 4.03 -14.92 11.14
CA ARG A 28 3.33 -13.74 10.58
C ARG A 28 2.39 -14.15 9.44
N ASP A 29 2.06 -15.44 9.33
CA ASP A 29 1.22 -16.05 8.28
C ASP A 29 1.78 -15.86 6.85
N ARG A 30 3.07 -15.53 6.72
CA ARG A 30 3.76 -15.37 5.43
C ARG A 30 4.15 -16.73 4.89
N ILE A 31 3.89 -16.99 3.61
CA ILE A 31 4.29 -18.25 2.96
C ILE A 31 5.82 -18.35 2.88
N THR A 32 6.36 -19.52 3.24
CA THR A 32 7.80 -19.82 3.20
C THR A 32 8.13 -20.94 2.22
N ARG A 33 7.17 -21.83 1.92
CA ARG A 33 7.35 -22.95 0.99
C ARG A 33 6.03 -23.43 0.41
N LEU A 34 6.07 -23.90 -0.84
CA LEU A 34 5.02 -24.64 -1.56
C LEU A 34 5.65 -25.90 -2.14
N GLY A 35 5.37 -27.08 -1.57
CA GLY A 35 6.06 -28.31 -1.96
C GLY A 35 7.57 -28.17 -1.78
N ASP A 36 8.32 -28.16 -2.87
CA ASP A 36 9.78 -27.96 -2.88
C ASP A 36 10.21 -26.52 -3.24
N VAL A 37 9.27 -25.68 -3.66
CA VAL A 37 9.53 -24.30 -4.06
C VAL A 37 9.57 -23.40 -2.83
N GLN A 38 10.69 -22.70 -2.63
CA GLN A 38 10.84 -21.72 -1.56
C GLN A 38 10.12 -20.42 -1.91
N TYR A 39 9.47 -19.83 -0.91
CA TYR A 39 8.88 -18.49 -0.99
C TYR A 39 9.60 -17.54 -0.05
N LYS A 40 9.69 -16.28 -0.45
CA LYS A 40 10.13 -15.19 0.42
C LYS A 40 9.21 -13.99 0.27
N LEU A 41 8.73 -13.51 1.40
CA LEU A 41 8.08 -12.21 1.52
C LEU A 41 9.07 -11.25 2.17
N ASP A 42 8.96 -9.96 1.86
CA ASP A 42 9.73 -8.92 2.53
C ASP A 42 9.18 -8.60 3.93
N GLU A 43 9.80 -7.64 4.61
CA GLU A 43 9.40 -7.22 5.96
C GLU A 43 8.06 -6.49 5.99
N ASP A 44 7.64 -5.89 4.88
CA ASP A 44 6.34 -5.25 4.71
C ASP A 44 5.23 -6.27 4.39
N GLY A 45 5.62 -7.51 4.08
CA GLY A 45 4.73 -8.63 3.83
C GLY A 45 4.37 -8.84 2.35
N TYR A 46 5.07 -8.20 1.42
CA TYR A 46 4.88 -8.38 -0.02
C TYR A 46 5.70 -9.56 -0.55
N LEU A 47 5.16 -10.26 -1.54
CA LEU A 47 5.89 -11.31 -2.26
C LEU A 47 7.16 -10.73 -2.91
N SER A 48 8.31 -11.30 -2.55
CA SER A 48 9.61 -10.90 -3.12
C SER A 48 10.24 -11.98 -3.98
N GLN A 49 10.00 -13.26 -3.66
CA GLN A 49 10.59 -14.38 -4.40
C GLN A 49 9.72 -15.64 -4.34
N ARG A 50 9.66 -16.37 -5.46
CA ARG A 50 9.11 -17.72 -5.56
C ARG A 50 10.06 -18.59 -6.39
N GLY A 51 10.82 -19.47 -5.74
CA GLY A 51 11.86 -20.24 -6.41
C GLY A 51 12.86 -19.30 -7.10
N SER A 52 12.96 -19.39 -8.43
CA SER A 52 13.80 -18.51 -9.25
C SER A 52 13.13 -17.21 -9.69
N ASP A 53 11.80 -17.08 -9.49
CA ASP A 53 11.03 -15.88 -9.79
C ASP A 53 11.28 -14.81 -8.73
N VAL A 54 11.50 -13.58 -9.17
CA VAL A 54 11.69 -12.40 -8.32
C VAL A 54 10.62 -11.37 -8.67
N PHE A 55 10.06 -10.73 -7.65
CA PHE A 55 8.98 -9.76 -7.77
C PHE A 55 9.38 -8.45 -7.08
N ASP A 56 9.28 -7.35 -7.82
CA ASP A 56 9.64 -6.01 -7.36
C ASP A 56 8.39 -5.15 -7.22
N TYR A 57 7.91 -5.00 -5.98
CA TYR A 57 6.79 -4.12 -5.61
C TYR A 57 7.29 -2.71 -5.24
N ASN A 58 6.51 -1.68 -5.55
CA ASN A 58 6.76 -0.32 -5.08
C ASN A 58 6.08 -0.04 -3.72
N SER A 59 6.33 1.15 -3.16
CA SER A 59 5.70 1.58 -1.89
C SER A 59 4.17 1.69 -1.92
N LYS A 60 3.55 1.74 -3.12
CA LYS A 60 2.07 1.69 -3.28
C LYS A 60 1.54 0.25 -3.39
N GLY A 61 2.39 -0.76 -3.25
CA GLY A 61 2.02 -2.17 -3.38
C GLY A 61 1.76 -2.61 -4.82
N GLN A 62 2.31 -1.91 -5.81
CA GLN A 62 2.15 -2.23 -7.23
C GLN A 62 3.37 -2.99 -7.74
N LEU A 63 3.17 -4.12 -8.42
CA LEU A 63 4.24 -4.89 -9.04
C LEU A 63 4.80 -4.12 -10.24
N LEU A 64 6.04 -3.63 -10.14
CA LEU A 64 6.71 -2.89 -11.22
C LEU A 64 7.43 -3.82 -12.19
N ARG A 65 8.04 -4.89 -11.67
CA ARG A 65 8.82 -5.83 -12.45
C ARG A 65 8.74 -7.22 -11.84
N ALA A 66 8.64 -8.23 -12.69
CA ALA A 66 8.89 -9.62 -12.32
C ALA A 66 9.86 -10.26 -13.31
N TYR A 67 10.72 -11.15 -12.84
CA TYR A 67 11.66 -11.86 -13.69
C TYR A 67 12.11 -13.19 -13.08
N ASN A 68 12.44 -14.14 -13.94
CA ASN A 68 13.00 -15.43 -13.55
C ASN A 68 14.52 -15.43 -13.79
N ARG A 69 15.27 -15.89 -12.79
CA ARG A 69 16.76 -15.91 -12.82
C ARG A 69 17.36 -17.22 -13.32
N GLY A 70 16.52 -18.21 -13.63
CA GLY A 70 16.96 -19.50 -14.14
C GLY A 70 17.44 -19.43 -15.59
N PRO A 71 17.98 -20.54 -16.13
CA PRO A 71 18.33 -20.65 -17.54
C PRO A 71 17.09 -20.41 -18.41
N GLY A 72 17.22 -19.59 -19.46
CA GLY A 72 16.08 -19.20 -20.29
C GLY A 72 15.07 -18.29 -19.58
N GLY A 73 15.52 -17.55 -18.56
CA GLY A 73 14.68 -16.68 -17.75
C GLY A 73 13.92 -15.62 -18.56
N TRP A 74 12.75 -15.25 -18.05
CA TRP A 74 11.87 -14.23 -18.61
C TRP A 74 11.89 -12.97 -17.73
N SER A 75 11.46 -11.85 -18.28
CA SER A 75 11.15 -10.65 -17.49
C SER A 75 9.92 -9.94 -18.03
N VAL A 76 9.21 -9.26 -17.15
CA VAL A 76 8.04 -8.44 -17.46
C VAL A 76 8.05 -7.18 -16.61
N VAL A 77 7.72 -6.05 -17.22
CA VAL A 77 7.66 -4.72 -16.61
C VAL A 77 6.24 -4.18 -16.75
N TYR A 78 5.72 -3.59 -15.68
CA TYR A 78 4.39 -3.01 -15.62
C TYR A 78 4.46 -1.52 -15.32
N HIS A 79 3.53 -0.75 -15.88
CA HIS A 79 3.37 0.67 -15.60
C HIS A 79 1.95 0.94 -15.09
N TYR A 80 1.81 2.01 -14.31
CA TYR A 80 0.56 2.40 -13.66
C TYR A 80 0.25 3.88 -13.86
N ASP A 81 -1.03 4.25 -13.85
CA ASP A 81 -1.45 5.65 -13.84
C ASP A 81 -1.51 6.24 -12.41
N GLY A 82 -1.82 7.55 -12.32
CA GLY A 82 -1.93 8.26 -11.04
C GLY A 82 -3.04 7.75 -10.12
N LEU A 83 -4.05 7.04 -10.66
CA LEU A 83 -5.14 6.41 -9.91
C LEU A 83 -4.79 4.99 -9.47
N GLY A 84 -3.61 4.49 -9.83
CA GLY A 84 -3.10 3.19 -9.42
C GLY A 84 -3.48 2.02 -10.34
N ARG A 85 -4.05 2.29 -11.52
CA ARG A 85 -4.47 1.25 -12.46
C ARG A 85 -3.31 0.87 -13.39
N ARG A 86 -3.19 -0.42 -13.74
CA ARG A 86 -2.15 -0.89 -14.68
C ARG A 86 -2.44 -0.35 -16.09
N VAL A 87 -1.49 0.35 -16.69
CA VAL A 87 -1.64 0.94 -18.04
C VAL A 87 -0.83 0.21 -19.11
N SER A 88 0.22 -0.51 -18.74
CA SER A 88 0.95 -1.35 -19.70
C SER A 88 1.64 -2.54 -19.06
N THR A 89 1.88 -3.56 -19.88
CA THR A 89 2.77 -4.69 -19.60
C THR A 89 3.70 -4.90 -20.79
N ARG A 90 4.99 -5.11 -20.52
CA ARG A 90 5.99 -5.42 -21.55
C ARG A 90 6.89 -6.55 -21.07
N ASN A 91 6.91 -7.65 -21.81
CA ASN A 91 7.78 -8.78 -21.48
C ASN A 91 9.02 -8.87 -22.39
N SER A 92 10.00 -9.68 -21.99
CA SER A 92 11.23 -9.92 -22.74
C SER A 92 11.04 -10.76 -24.00
N MET A 93 9.86 -11.35 -24.19
CA MET A 93 9.49 -12.14 -25.37
C MET A 93 8.88 -11.27 -26.48
N GLY A 94 8.77 -9.96 -26.27
CA GLY A 94 8.29 -8.99 -27.27
C GLY A 94 6.82 -8.60 -27.13
N GLN A 95 6.06 -9.24 -26.23
CA GLN A 95 4.67 -8.85 -25.96
C GLN A 95 4.66 -7.49 -25.28
N HIS A 96 3.87 -6.56 -25.81
CA HIS A 96 3.66 -5.24 -25.24
C HIS A 96 2.20 -4.83 -25.39
N LEU A 97 1.49 -4.78 -24.26
CA LEU A 97 0.08 -4.43 -24.21
C LEU A 97 -0.11 -3.12 -23.44
N GLN A 98 -1.10 -2.34 -23.85
CA GLN A 98 -1.62 -1.18 -23.12
C GLN A 98 -3.08 -1.38 -22.76
N PHE A 99 -3.48 -0.90 -21.58
CA PHE A 99 -4.83 -1.07 -21.03
C PHE A 99 -5.54 0.27 -20.87
N PHE A 100 -6.80 0.35 -21.29
CA PHE A 100 -7.63 1.55 -21.19
C PHE A 100 -8.94 1.32 -20.44
N TYR A 101 -9.38 2.35 -19.73
CA TYR A 101 -10.49 2.31 -18.77
C TYR A 101 -11.54 3.37 -19.13
N ALA A 102 -12.36 3.07 -20.14
CA ALA A 102 -13.35 4.01 -20.70
C ALA A 102 -14.72 3.98 -19.98
N ASP A 103 -14.98 2.96 -19.16
CA ASP A 103 -16.22 2.87 -18.38
C ASP A 103 -16.12 3.77 -17.14
N LEU A 104 -16.74 4.95 -17.21
CA LEU A 104 -16.79 5.92 -16.10
C LEU A 104 -17.52 5.39 -14.87
N ASN A 105 -18.40 4.39 -15.05
CA ASN A 105 -19.16 3.79 -13.96
C ASN A 105 -18.35 2.69 -13.25
N HIS A 106 -17.40 2.09 -13.96
CA HIS A 106 -16.47 1.08 -13.46
C HIS A 106 -15.02 1.47 -13.78
N PRO A 107 -14.44 2.46 -13.07
CA PRO A 107 -13.16 3.07 -13.42
C PRO A 107 -11.95 2.11 -13.38
N THR A 108 -12.11 0.93 -12.77
CA THR A 108 -11.08 -0.12 -12.69
C THR A 108 -11.24 -1.21 -13.76
N ARG A 109 -12.29 -1.15 -14.59
CA ARG A 109 -12.59 -2.15 -15.61
C ARG A 109 -11.81 -1.86 -16.90
N VAL A 110 -11.01 -2.82 -17.34
CA VAL A 110 -10.32 -2.72 -18.64
C VAL A 110 -11.36 -2.85 -19.74
N THR A 111 -11.45 -1.84 -20.59
CA THR A 111 -12.42 -1.79 -21.70
C THR A 111 -11.76 -1.98 -23.06
N HIS A 112 -10.51 -1.52 -23.20
CA HIS A 112 -9.76 -1.67 -24.44
C HIS A 112 -8.33 -2.12 -24.13
N ILE A 113 -7.78 -2.97 -25.00
CA ILE A 113 -6.40 -3.43 -24.96
C ILE A 113 -5.76 -3.10 -26.30
N PHE A 114 -4.67 -2.34 -26.29
CA PHE A 114 -3.87 -2.12 -27.50
C PHE A 114 -2.65 -3.03 -27.50
N ASN A 115 -2.50 -3.82 -28.55
CA ASN A 115 -1.38 -4.73 -28.73
C ASN A 115 -0.34 -4.11 -29.68
N HIS A 116 0.84 -3.75 -29.16
CA HIS A 116 1.89 -3.14 -29.97
C HIS A 116 2.50 -4.10 -31.01
N SER A 117 2.38 -5.41 -30.81
CA SER A 117 2.93 -6.40 -31.75
C SER A 117 2.08 -6.52 -33.01
N SER A 118 0.76 -6.45 -32.90
CA SER A 118 -0.17 -6.52 -34.04
C SER A 118 -0.73 -5.16 -34.48
N SER A 119 -0.56 -4.12 -33.64
CA SER A 119 -1.18 -2.79 -33.79
C SER A 119 -2.71 -2.81 -33.78
N ASP A 120 -3.32 -3.85 -33.18
CA ASP A 120 -4.76 -3.95 -33.02
C ASP A 120 -5.25 -3.44 -31.67
N ILE A 121 -6.51 -3.00 -31.64
CA ILE A 121 -7.26 -2.69 -30.43
C ILE A 121 -8.30 -3.79 -30.22
N SER A 122 -8.30 -4.40 -29.04
CA SER A 122 -9.36 -5.31 -28.59
C SER A 122 -10.30 -4.58 -27.63
N SER A 123 -11.57 -4.46 -28.01
CA SER A 123 -12.67 -3.94 -27.18
C SER A 123 -13.28 -5.09 -26.37
N LEU A 124 -13.46 -4.90 -25.06
CA LEU A 124 -13.98 -5.90 -24.13
C LEU A 124 -15.37 -5.53 -23.64
N TYR A 125 -16.32 -6.46 -23.76
CA TYR A 125 -17.71 -6.26 -23.39
C TYR A 125 -18.10 -7.13 -22.20
N TYR A 126 -18.76 -6.50 -21.23
CA TYR A 126 -19.12 -7.11 -19.95
C TYR A 126 -20.63 -7.11 -19.76
N ASP A 127 -21.15 -8.17 -19.15
CA ASP A 127 -22.57 -8.28 -18.82
C ASP A 127 -22.96 -7.36 -17.65
N LEU A 128 -24.23 -7.42 -17.24
CA LEU A 128 -24.75 -6.62 -16.13
C LEU A 128 -24.15 -6.98 -14.77
N GLN A 129 -23.60 -8.19 -14.62
CA GLN A 129 -22.88 -8.64 -13.42
C GLN A 129 -21.40 -8.23 -13.46
N GLY A 130 -20.90 -7.84 -14.63
CA GLY A 130 -19.53 -7.43 -14.86
C GLY A 130 -18.61 -8.55 -15.34
N HIS A 131 -19.16 -9.66 -15.83
CA HIS A 131 -18.38 -10.76 -16.40
C HIS A 131 -18.11 -10.51 -17.89
N LEU A 132 -16.91 -10.86 -18.34
CA LEU A 132 -16.54 -10.74 -19.75
C LEU A 132 -17.34 -11.75 -20.58
N PHE A 133 -18.09 -11.28 -21.59
CA PHE A 133 -18.91 -12.16 -22.42
C PHE A 133 -18.64 -12.01 -23.93
N ALA A 134 -18.00 -10.93 -24.37
CA ALA A 134 -17.62 -10.75 -25.76
C ALA A 134 -16.37 -9.86 -25.89
N MET A 135 -15.68 -10.01 -27.02
CA MET A 135 -14.53 -9.21 -27.42
C MET A 135 -14.57 -8.95 -28.92
N GLU A 136 -14.26 -7.74 -29.33
CA GLU A 136 -14.12 -7.34 -30.74
C GLU A 136 -12.72 -6.81 -30.97
N VAL A 137 -12.06 -7.24 -32.05
CA VAL A 137 -10.75 -6.73 -32.46
C VAL A 137 -10.92 -5.76 -33.60
N SER A 138 -10.13 -4.68 -33.63
CA SER A 138 -10.20 -3.63 -34.67
C SER A 138 -9.99 -4.14 -36.11
N SER A 139 -9.47 -5.35 -36.27
CA SER A 139 -9.38 -6.07 -37.55
C SER A 139 -10.73 -6.58 -38.08
N GLY A 140 -11.80 -6.53 -37.27
CA GLY A 140 -13.14 -7.04 -37.57
C GLY A 140 -13.43 -8.43 -37.01
N GLU A 141 -12.51 -9.03 -36.24
CA GLU A 141 -12.72 -10.34 -35.62
C GLU A 141 -13.56 -10.22 -34.35
N GLU A 142 -14.60 -11.05 -34.24
CA GLU A 142 -15.49 -11.11 -33.09
C GLU A 142 -15.33 -12.42 -32.33
N TYR A 143 -15.32 -12.33 -31.00
CA TYR A 143 -15.19 -13.45 -30.10
C TYR A 143 -16.25 -13.42 -29.01
N TYR A 144 -16.88 -14.57 -28.76
CA TYR A 144 -17.84 -14.75 -27.68
C TYR A 144 -17.20 -15.57 -26.56
N ILE A 145 -17.33 -15.12 -25.32
CA ILE A 145 -16.58 -15.63 -24.18
C ILE A 145 -17.57 -16.21 -23.17
N ALA A 146 -17.40 -17.48 -22.82
CA ALA A 146 -18.15 -18.11 -21.74
C ALA A 146 -17.40 -17.92 -20.42
N SER A 147 -17.99 -17.19 -19.49
CA SER A 147 -17.46 -16.97 -18.14
C SER A 147 -18.26 -17.74 -17.08
N ASP A 148 -17.59 -18.17 -16.01
CA ASP A 148 -18.23 -18.81 -14.87
C ASP A 148 -18.94 -17.82 -13.93
N ASN A 149 -19.50 -18.33 -12.82
CA ASN A 149 -20.22 -17.52 -11.84
C ASN A 149 -19.33 -16.51 -11.08
N THR A 150 -18.01 -16.60 -11.20
CA THR A 150 -17.04 -15.66 -10.62
C THR A 150 -16.51 -14.65 -11.66
N GLY A 151 -16.96 -14.75 -12.91
CA GLY A 151 -16.46 -13.95 -14.03
C GLY A 151 -15.15 -14.46 -14.62
N THR A 152 -14.77 -15.71 -14.35
CA THR A 152 -13.57 -16.33 -14.93
C THR A 152 -13.88 -16.88 -16.32
N PRO A 153 -13.19 -16.45 -17.40
CA PRO A 153 -13.40 -16.99 -18.74
C PRO A 153 -12.97 -18.47 -18.86
N LEU A 154 -13.89 -19.34 -19.28
CA LEU A 154 -13.67 -20.78 -19.44
C LEU A 154 -13.53 -21.23 -20.91
N ALA A 155 -14.16 -20.52 -21.84
CA ALA A 155 -14.09 -20.85 -23.26
C ALA A 155 -14.25 -19.60 -24.14
N VAL A 156 -13.68 -19.65 -25.34
CA VAL A 156 -13.80 -18.62 -26.37
C VAL A 156 -14.31 -19.26 -27.65
N PHE A 157 -15.31 -18.62 -28.26
CA PHE A 157 -15.93 -19.00 -29.53
C PHE A 157 -15.67 -17.92 -30.57
N SER A 158 -15.43 -18.32 -31.82
CA SER A 158 -15.34 -17.40 -32.97
C SER A 158 -16.73 -16.89 -33.39
N SER A 159 -16.75 -15.92 -34.30
CA SER A 159 -17.96 -15.40 -34.96
C SER A 159 -18.84 -16.48 -35.61
N ASN A 160 -18.26 -17.60 -36.03
CA ASN A 160 -18.97 -18.74 -36.62
C ASN A 160 -19.50 -19.75 -35.56
N GLY A 161 -19.37 -19.45 -34.27
CA GLY A 161 -19.82 -20.32 -33.17
C GLY A 161 -18.91 -21.52 -32.89
N GLN A 162 -17.68 -21.54 -33.42
CA GLN A 162 -16.72 -22.61 -33.16
C GLN A 162 -15.89 -22.31 -31.91
N MET A 163 -15.72 -23.29 -31.02
CA MET A 163 -14.85 -23.14 -29.85
C MET A 163 -13.38 -23.16 -30.27
N ILE A 164 -12.67 -22.05 -30.03
CA ILE A 164 -11.25 -21.87 -30.42
C ILE A 164 -10.28 -21.93 -29.23
N LYS A 165 -10.80 -21.80 -28.01
CA LYS A 165 -10.04 -21.94 -26.76
C LYS A 165 -10.95 -22.47 -25.66
N GLN A 166 -10.43 -23.40 -24.87
CA GLN A 166 -11.02 -23.90 -23.63
C GLN A 166 -9.95 -23.86 -22.54
N VAL A 167 -10.30 -23.36 -21.37
CA VAL A 167 -9.43 -23.26 -20.21
C VAL A 167 -10.12 -23.92 -19.02
N GLN A 168 -9.38 -24.74 -18.26
CA GLN A 168 -9.87 -25.30 -17.00
C GLN A 168 -8.98 -24.86 -15.85
N TYR A 169 -9.65 -24.45 -14.77
CA TYR A 169 -9.05 -23.88 -13.58
C TYR A 169 -9.30 -24.78 -12.37
N THR A 170 -8.35 -24.86 -11.46
CA THR A 170 -8.62 -25.35 -10.10
C THR A 170 -9.53 -24.38 -9.36
N ALA A 171 -10.07 -24.78 -8.20
CA ALA A 171 -10.92 -23.90 -7.39
C ALA A 171 -10.22 -22.58 -6.99
N TYR A 172 -8.89 -22.59 -6.88
CA TYR A 172 -8.07 -21.41 -6.55
C TYR A 172 -7.49 -20.72 -7.80
N GLY A 173 -7.94 -21.07 -9.01
CA GLY A 173 -7.61 -20.33 -10.22
C GLY A 173 -6.33 -20.75 -10.93
N GLU A 174 -5.70 -21.86 -10.53
CA GLU A 174 -4.55 -22.40 -11.27
C GLU A 174 -5.05 -23.06 -12.57
N VAL A 175 -4.54 -22.60 -13.71
CA VAL A 175 -4.83 -23.20 -15.02
C VAL A 175 -4.12 -24.54 -15.14
N TYR A 176 -4.87 -25.63 -15.32
CA TYR A 176 -4.31 -26.98 -15.54
C TYR A 176 -4.60 -27.56 -16.93
N LEU A 177 -5.47 -26.92 -17.70
CA LEU A 177 -5.71 -27.22 -19.11
C LEU A 177 -5.96 -25.91 -19.86
N ASP A 178 -5.27 -25.74 -20.99
CA ASP A 178 -5.49 -24.66 -21.96
C ASP A 178 -5.37 -25.26 -23.36
N SER A 179 -6.47 -25.29 -24.11
CA SER A 179 -6.50 -25.92 -25.44
C SER A 179 -5.81 -25.11 -26.52
N ASN A 180 -5.58 -23.80 -26.29
CA ASN A 180 -4.95 -22.91 -27.26
C ASN A 180 -4.17 -21.79 -26.55
N PRO A 181 -2.95 -22.07 -26.04
CA PRO A 181 -2.14 -21.08 -25.30
C PRO A 181 -1.70 -19.86 -26.12
N GLU A 182 -1.64 -19.99 -27.44
CA GLU A 182 -1.26 -18.90 -28.35
C GLU A 182 -2.34 -17.81 -28.42
N PHE A 183 -3.61 -18.19 -28.22
CA PHE A 183 -4.68 -17.22 -28.04
C PHE A 183 -4.60 -16.59 -26.65
N GLN A 184 -4.11 -15.35 -26.61
CA GLN A 184 -3.89 -14.61 -25.37
C GLN A 184 -5.19 -13.96 -24.89
N LEU A 185 -5.72 -14.45 -23.77
CA LEU A 185 -6.81 -13.82 -23.05
C LEU A 185 -6.26 -13.23 -21.74
N VAL A 186 -6.23 -11.89 -21.65
CA VAL A 186 -5.63 -11.19 -20.51
C VAL A 186 -6.53 -11.26 -19.27
N VAL A 187 -7.85 -11.17 -19.47
CA VAL A 187 -8.83 -11.35 -18.40
C VAL A 187 -8.86 -12.83 -18.02
N GLY A 188 -8.60 -13.14 -16.76
CA GLY A 188 -8.50 -14.50 -16.25
C GLY A 188 -9.36 -14.73 -15.01
N PHE A 189 -8.81 -15.46 -14.04
CA PHE A 189 -9.51 -15.83 -12.80
C PHE A 189 -10.14 -14.61 -12.10
N HIS A 190 -11.42 -14.72 -11.73
CA HIS A 190 -12.21 -13.68 -11.09
C HIS A 190 -12.25 -12.33 -11.85
N GLY A 191 -12.06 -12.36 -13.18
CA GLY A 191 -12.06 -11.16 -14.03
C GLY A 191 -10.82 -10.26 -13.88
N GLY A 192 -9.80 -10.69 -13.14
CA GLY A 192 -8.54 -9.95 -13.00
C GLY A 192 -7.60 -10.15 -14.20
N LEU A 193 -6.51 -9.39 -14.26
CA LEU A 193 -5.52 -9.51 -15.35
C LEU A 193 -4.52 -10.61 -15.02
N TYR A 194 -4.67 -11.79 -15.64
CA TYR A 194 -3.80 -12.94 -15.43
C TYR A 194 -2.54 -12.84 -16.29
N ASP A 195 -1.39 -13.02 -15.65
CA ASP A 195 -0.10 -13.06 -16.33
C ASP A 195 0.47 -14.50 -16.26
N PRO A 196 0.61 -15.19 -17.42
CA PRO A 196 1.01 -16.58 -17.45
C PRO A 196 2.49 -16.81 -17.08
N LEU A 197 3.34 -15.79 -17.12
CA LEU A 197 4.74 -15.88 -16.69
C LEU A 197 4.83 -15.85 -15.16
N THR A 198 4.17 -14.87 -14.55
CA THR A 198 4.20 -14.68 -13.09
C THR A 198 3.23 -15.60 -12.35
N LYS A 199 2.23 -16.17 -13.03
CA LYS A 199 1.10 -16.89 -12.41
C LYS A 199 0.34 -16.03 -11.40
N LEU A 200 0.38 -14.71 -11.56
CA LEU A 200 -0.36 -13.77 -10.73
C LEU A 200 -1.59 -13.25 -11.49
N VAL A 201 -2.64 -12.96 -10.74
CA VAL A 201 -3.84 -12.27 -11.21
C VAL A 201 -3.85 -10.89 -10.58
N HIS A 202 -3.72 -9.85 -11.41
CA HIS A 202 -3.74 -8.48 -10.94
C HIS A 202 -5.16 -7.95 -10.78
N PHE A 203 -5.46 -7.49 -9.58
CA PHE A 203 -6.59 -6.62 -9.29
C PHE A 203 -6.01 -5.26 -8.91
N THR A 204 -6.71 -4.16 -9.23
CA THR A 204 -6.17 -2.79 -9.17
C THR A 204 -5.32 -2.49 -7.92
N GLN A 205 -5.69 -2.98 -6.73
CA GLN A 205 -4.90 -2.74 -5.51
C GLN A 205 -4.06 -3.92 -5.02
N ARG A 206 -4.32 -5.16 -5.46
CA ARG A 206 -3.61 -6.35 -4.97
C ARG A 206 -3.46 -7.41 -6.05
N ASP A 207 -2.33 -8.11 -6.02
CA ASP A 207 -2.11 -9.29 -6.87
C ASP A 207 -2.44 -10.57 -6.10
N TYR A 208 -3.03 -11.53 -6.79
CA TYR A 208 -3.38 -12.84 -6.27
C TYR A 208 -2.48 -13.91 -6.88
N ASP A 209 -1.88 -14.77 -6.05
CA ASP A 209 -1.06 -15.89 -6.48
C ASP A 209 -1.92 -17.16 -6.59
N VAL A 210 -2.12 -17.62 -7.83
CA VAL A 210 -2.95 -18.80 -8.12
C VAL A 210 -2.31 -20.10 -7.65
N LEU A 211 -0.98 -20.16 -7.52
CA LEU A 211 -0.27 -21.36 -7.07
C LEU A 211 -0.36 -21.54 -5.55
N ALA A 212 -0.30 -20.42 -4.81
CA ALA A 212 -0.39 -20.41 -3.36
C ALA A 212 -1.83 -20.27 -2.84
N GLY A 213 -2.78 -19.89 -3.71
CA GLY A 213 -4.19 -19.71 -3.38
C GLY A 213 -4.46 -18.53 -2.43
N ARG A 214 -3.66 -17.46 -2.53
CA ARG A 214 -3.69 -16.32 -1.60
C ARG A 214 -3.23 -15.00 -2.23
N TRP A 215 -3.51 -13.90 -1.56
CA TRP A 215 -2.98 -12.58 -1.92
C TRP A 215 -1.45 -12.52 -1.75
N THR A 216 -0.77 -11.76 -2.60
CA THR A 216 0.69 -11.53 -2.51
C THR A 216 1.08 -10.48 -1.48
N SER A 217 0.09 -9.72 -0.99
CA SER A 217 0.25 -8.66 0.01
C SER A 217 -0.89 -8.69 1.06
N PRO A 218 -0.60 -8.28 2.31
CA PRO A 218 -1.61 -8.23 3.36
C PRO A 218 -2.55 -7.04 3.17
N ASP A 219 -3.81 -7.20 3.57
CA ASP A 219 -4.75 -6.08 3.68
C ASP A 219 -4.72 -5.48 5.10
N TYR A 220 -3.95 -4.41 5.28
CA TYR A 220 -3.87 -3.69 6.57
C TYR A 220 -5.12 -2.85 6.88
N SER A 221 -6.04 -2.64 5.93
CA SER A 221 -7.28 -1.89 6.16
C SER A 221 -8.29 -2.65 7.03
N ILE A 222 -8.05 -3.94 7.28
CA ILE A 222 -8.89 -4.75 8.17
C ILE A 222 -8.78 -4.34 9.64
N TRP A 223 -7.64 -3.80 10.06
CA TRP A 223 -7.37 -3.48 11.47
C TRP A 223 -8.38 -2.51 12.12
N PRO A 224 -8.78 -1.39 11.49
CA PRO A 224 -9.84 -0.55 12.04
C PRO A 224 -11.23 -1.22 12.07
N LYS A 225 -11.47 -2.23 11.20
CA LYS A 225 -12.75 -2.93 11.08
C LYS A 225 -12.88 -4.04 12.13
N ILE A 226 -11.83 -4.84 12.32
CA ILE A 226 -11.85 -6.03 13.18
C ILE A 226 -12.05 -5.74 14.67
N GLY A 227 -11.60 -4.57 15.12
CA GLY A 227 -11.84 -4.12 16.50
C GLY A 227 -13.31 -3.84 16.78
N LYS A 228 -14.13 -3.58 15.75
CA LYS A 228 -15.58 -3.29 15.89
C LYS A 228 -16.42 -4.53 15.71
N ASP A 229 -16.09 -5.36 14.73
CA ASP A 229 -16.76 -6.63 14.44
C ASP A 229 -15.75 -7.78 14.46
N PRO A 230 -15.42 -8.29 15.67
CA PRO A 230 -14.46 -9.39 15.81
C PRO A 230 -14.96 -10.64 15.11
N SER A 231 -14.19 -11.08 14.13
CA SER A 231 -14.47 -12.27 13.33
C SER A 231 -13.16 -13.00 13.00
N PRO A 232 -13.20 -14.29 12.60
CA PRO A 232 -12.01 -14.96 12.09
C PRO A 232 -11.46 -14.21 10.87
N PHE A 233 -10.16 -13.90 10.88
CA PHE A 233 -9.51 -13.18 9.79
C PHE A 233 -8.10 -13.71 9.53
N ASN A 234 -7.60 -13.46 8.32
CA ASN A 234 -6.24 -13.70 7.89
C ASN A 234 -5.91 -12.66 6.82
N LEU A 235 -4.73 -12.03 6.90
CA LEU A 235 -4.38 -10.90 6.04
C LEU A 235 -4.21 -11.27 4.56
N TYR A 236 -3.93 -12.55 4.28
CA TYR A 236 -3.59 -13.07 2.95
C TYR A 236 -4.67 -13.98 2.36
N MET A 237 -5.59 -14.52 3.17
CA MET A 237 -6.57 -15.50 2.69
C MET A 237 -7.47 -14.91 1.60
N PHE A 238 -7.78 -15.73 0.60
CA PHE A 238 -8.65 -15.34 -0.50
C PHE A 238 -10.09 -15.74 -0.21
N LYS A 239 -11.01 -14.77 -0.19
CA LYS A 239 -12.46 -14.96 0.01
C LYS A 239 -12.81 -15.92 1.15
N ASN A 240 -12.19 -15.75 2.33
CA ASN A 240 -12.39 -16.63 3.49
C ASN A 240 -12.18 -18.13 3.19
N ASN A 241 -11.26 -18.45 2.29
CA ASN A 241 -11.01 -19.80 1.76
C ASN A 241 -12.20 -20.46 1.04
N ASN A 242 -13.16 -19.66 0.56
CA ASN A 242 -14.25 -20.09 -0.31
C ASN A 242 -14.18 -19.32 -1.64
N PRO A 243 -13.27 -19.70 -2.56
CA PRO A 243 -13.00 -18.93 -3.77
C PRO A 243 -14.20 -18.88 -4.74
N LEU A 244 -15.01 -19.94 -4.80
CA LEU A 244 -16.07 -20.09 -5.83
C LEU A 244 -17.40 -19.42 -5.46
N SER A 245 -17.63 -19.13 -4.19
CA SER A 245 -18.89 -18.52 -3.72
C SER A 245 -18.72 -17.02 -3.51
N ASP A 246 -19.81 -16.28 -3.56
CA ASP A 246 -19.80 -14.88 -3.10
C ASP A 246 -19.45 -14.79 -1.61
N MET A 247 -18.81 -13.68 -1.23
CA MET A 247 -18.46 -13.48 0.18
C MET A 247 -19.75 -13.38 1.01
N LEU A 248 -19.75 -14.08 2.15
CA LEU A 248 -20.85 -13.99 3.11
C LEU A 248 -20.77 -12.65 3.83
N ASP A 249 -21.70 -11.75 3.51
CA ASP A 249 -21.83 -10.43 4.12
C ASP A 249 -23.27 -10.27 4.65
N VAL A 250 -23.45 -9.43 5.68
CA VAL A 250 -24.78 -8.95 6.11
C VAL A 250 -25.53 -8.31 4.94
N LYS A 251 -24.83 -7.75 3.95
CA LYS A 251 -25.42 -7.24 2.70
C LYS A 251 -26.18 -8.29 1.89
N ASN A 252 -25.88 -9.59 2.07
CA ASN A 252 -26.62 -10.66 1.40
C ASN A 252 -28.07 -10.77 1.90
N TYR A 253 -28.38 -10.23 3.08
CA TYR A 253 -29.73 -10.08 3.59
C TYR A 253 -30.32 -8.76 3.11
N VAL A 254 -31.17 -8.83 2.08
CA VAL A 254 -31.75 -7.66 1.42
C VAL A 254 -32.91 -7.12 2.26
N THR A 255 -32.64 -6.07 3.03
CA THR A 255 -33.61 -5.43 3.93
C THR A 255 -33.90 -3.96 3.59
N ASP A 256 -33.43 -3.49 2.44
CA ASP A 256 -33.64 -2.13 1.93
C ASP A 256 -34.16 -2.16 0.50
N VAL A 257 -35.03 -1.20 0.17
CA VAL A 257 -35.73 -1.08 -1.12
C VAL A 257 -34.74 -0.83 -2.24
N LYS A 258 -33.69 -0.04 -2.00
CA LYS A 258 -32.64 0.20 -2.99
C LYS A 258 -32.00 -1.10 -3.45
N SER A 259 -31.57 -1.97 -2.52
CA SER A 259 -30.98 -3.26 -2.88
C SER A 259 -31.98 -4.20 -3.58
N TRP A 260 -33.26 -4.22 -3.18
CA TRP A 260 -34.29 -4.97 -3.92
C TRP A 260 -34.42 -4.48 -5.37
N LEU A 261 -34.50 -3.18 -5.59
CA LEU A 261 -34.61 -2.60 -6.93
C LEU A 261 -33.41 -2.99 -7.82
N VAL A 262 -32.20 -2.98 -7.27
CA VAL A 262 -30.99 -3.42 -7.98
C VAL A 262 -31.08 -4.88 -8.42
N MET A 263 -31.64 -5.78 -7.59
CA MET A 263 -31.83 -7.19 -7.97
C MET A 263 -32.78 -7.37 -9.16
N PHE A 264 -33.77 -6.48 -9.33
CA PHE A 264 -34.67 -6.47 -10.49
C PHE A 264 -34.09 -5.73 -11.71
N GLY A 265 -32.83 -5.28 -11.65
CA GLY A 265 -32.15 -4.57 -12.74
C GLY A 265 -32.43 -3.07 -12.80
N PHE A 266 -33.11 -2.49 -11.81
CA PHE A 266 -33.33 -1.04 -11.76
C PHE A 266 -32.05 -0.30 -11.39
N GLN A 267 -31.70 0.71 -12.18
CA GLN A 267 -30.57 1.61 -11.93
C GLN A 267 -31.08 3.03 -11.64
N LEU A 268 -31.52 3.28 -10.40
CA LEU A 268 -32.03 4.59 -9.99
C LEU A 268 -31.03 5.73 -10.21
N SER A 269 -29.73 5.44 -10.17
CA SER A 269 -28.66 6.41 -10.46
C SER A 269 -28.70 7.00 -11.88
N ASN A 270 -29.37 6.32 -12.82
CA ASN A 270 -29.52 6.83 -14.19
C ASN A 270 -30.71 7.77 -14.33
N ILE A 271 -31.65 7.74 -13.38
CA ILE A 271 -32.93 8.47 -13.44
C ILE A 271 -32.92 9.62 -12.43
N ILE A 272 -32.35 9.41 -11.25
CA ILE A 272 -32.28 10.37 -10.15
C ILE A 272 -30.84 10.89 -10.07
N PRO A 273 -30.57 12.14 -10.51
CA PRO A 273 -29.23 12.71 -10.42
C PRO A 273 -28.69 12.71 -8.99
N GLY A 274 -27.44 12.29 -8.83
CA GLY A 274 -26.78 12.19 -7.53
C GLY A 274 -27.15 10.96 -6.71
N PHE A 275 -28.11 10.14 -7.13
CA PHE A 275 -28.48 8.93 -6.39
C PHE A 275 -27.29 7.94 -6.36
N PRO A 276 -26.94 7.38 -5.19
CA PRO A 276 -25.73 6.58 -5.04
C PRO A 276 -25.80 5.30 -5.88
N ARG A 277 -24.80 5.10 -6.74
CA ARG A 277 -24.63 3.89 -7.54
C ARG A 277 -24.36 2.68 -6.64
N HIS A 278 -24.78 1.49 -7.08
CA HIS A 278 -24.34 0.25 -6.46
C HIS A 278 -22.92 -0.05 -6.94
N THR A 279 -21.99 -0.26 -6.02
CA THR A 279 -20.59 -0.53 -6.36
C THR A 279 -20.40 -2.02 -6.69
N LEU A 280 -19.84 -2.30 -7.87
CA LEU A 280 -19.42 -3.64 -8.29
C LEU A 280 -17.89 -3.73 -8.24
N TYR A 281 -17.32 -3.49 -7.06
CA TYR A 281 -15.87 -3.62 -6.87
C TYR A 281 -15.56 -4.88 -6.08
N PHE A 282 -14.59 -5.64 -6.59
CA PHE A 282 -13.90 -6.64 -5.81
C PHE A 282 -12.98 -5.99 -4.74
N VAL A 283 -12.59 -4.72 -4.94
CA VAL A 283 -11.70 -3.96 -4.06
C VAL A 283 -12.10 -2.46 -3.98
N GLU A 284 -12.22 -1.90 -2.77
CA GLU A 284 -12.79 -0.56 -2.49
C GLU A 284 -11.93 0.62 -3.03
N PRO A 285 -12.50 1.62 -3.74
CA PRO A 285 -11.76 2.82 -4.17
C PRO A 285 -11.56 3.87 -3.06
N PRO A 286 -10.60 4.81 -3.18
CA PRO A 286 -9.98 5.46 -2.01
C PRO A 286 -10.41 6.90 -1.64
N PHE A 287 -11.55 7.44 -2.08
CA PHE A 287 -11.86 8.87 -1.81
C PHE A 287 -13.27 9.16 -1.26
N GLU A 288 -13.34 10.08 -0.28
CA GLU A 288 -14.57 10.68 0.28
C GLU A 288 -14.49 12.23 0.22
N LEU A 289 -15.65 12.88 0.13
CA LEU A 289 -15.81 14.35 0.10
C LEU A 289 -15.92 14.93 1.53
N LEU A 290 -15.33 16.11 1.77
CA LEU A 290 -15.40 16.84 3.04
C LEU A 290 -16.49 17.93 3.01
N LEU A 291 -17.38 17.94 4.00
CA LEU A 291 -18.39 18.99 4.23
C LEU A 291 -17.89 19.95 5.32
N ILE A 292 -17.67 21.23 4.97
CA ILE A 292 -16.92 22.17 5.81
C ILE A 292 -17.84 23.21 6.49
N THR A 293 -18.85 23.71 5.79
CA THR A 293 -19.73 24.79 6.28
C THR A 293 -21.12 24.31 6.70
N GLY A 294 -21.80 25.10 7.53
CA GLY A 294 -23.18 24.79 7.96
C GLY A 294 -24.19 24.73 6.81
N VAL A 295 -24.03 25.59 5.80
CA VAL A 295 -24.91 25.58 4.60
C VAL A 295 -24.68 24.33 3.76
N GLN A 296 -23.44 23.85 3.63
CA GLN A 296 -23.13 22.59 2.95
C GLN A 296 -23.79 21.41 3.67
N GLN A 297 -23.70 21.35 5.01
CA GLN A 297 -24.36 20.31 5.79
C GLN A 297 -25.89 20.39 5.65
N ALA A 298 -26.47 21.58 5.62
CA ALA A 298 -27.90 21.76 5.42
C ALA A 298 -28.35 21.28 4.02
N ALA A 299 -27.59 21.63 2.97
CA ALA A 299 -27.84 21.15 1.62
C ALA A 299 -27.76 19.62 1.54
N GLU A 300 -26.74 19.02 2.17
CA GLU A 300 -26.59 17.56 2.21
C GLU A 300 -27.76 16.88 2.93
N ARG A 301 -28.26 17.45 4.03
CA ARG A 301 -29.46 16.91 4.70
C ARG A 301 -30.69 16.92 3.78
N HIS A 302 -30.87 17.97 2.98
CA HIS A 302 -31.96 18.02 2.00
C HIS A 302 -31.78 16.98 0.89
N ASN A 303 -30.56 16.82 0.37
CA ASN A 303 -30.25 15.80 -0.63
C ASN A 303 -30.50 14.39 -0.10
N GLN A 304 -30.01 14.07 1.10
CA GLN A 304 -30.21 12.76 1.73
C GLN A 304 -31.68 12.48 2.02
N ALA A 305 -32.43 13.47 2.50
CA ALA A 305 -33.86 13.33 2.73
C ALA A 305 -34.65 13.12 1.43
N PHE A 306 -34.27 13.80 0.34
CA PHE A 306 -34.88 13.63 -0.97
C PHE A 306 -34.62 12.24 -1.58
N MET A 307 -33.44 11.67 -1.33
CA MET A 307 -33.05 10.34 -1.83
C MET A 307 -33.52 9.17 -0.96
N ALA A 308 -34.15 9.43 0.20
CA ALA A 308 -34.65 8.39 1.09
C ALA A 308 -35.86 7.66 0.46
N LEU A 309 -35.81 6.33 0.38
CA LEU A 309 -36.89 5.51 -0.20
C LEU A 309 -37.82 4.95 0.88
N GLU A 310 -37.27 4.49 1.99
CA GLU A 310 -38.04 3.88 3.08
C GLU A 310 -38.46 4.90 4.13
N GLY A 311 -39.69 4.77 4.64
CA GLY A 311 -40.13 5.56 5.81
C GLY A 311 -39.37 5.21 7.10
N ARG A 312 -38.75 4.02 7.18
CA ARG A 312 -37.90 3.60 8.30
C ARG A 312 -36.89 2.54 7.86
N LEU A 313 -35.60 2.84 7.99
CA LEU A 313 -34.52 1.90 7.72
C LEU A 313 -34.27 0.99 8.94
N LEU A 314 -34.09 -0.31 8.72
CA LEU A 314 -33.64 -1.24 9.76
C LEU A 314 -32.15 -1.04 10.04
N ASN A 315 -31.77 -0.99 11.32
CA ASN A 315 -30.36 -0.88 11.68
C ASN A 315 -29.68 -2.24 11.49
N LYS A 316 -28.74 -2.32 10.53
CA LYS A 316 -27.97 -3.54 10.23
C LYS A 316 -26.80 -3.78 11.20
N GLU A 317 -26.44 -2.80 12.04
CA GLU A 317 -25.30 -2.91 12.95
C GLU A 317 -25.64 -3.72 14.21
N ARG A 318 -24.83 -4.76 14.49
CA ARG A 318 -24.96 -5.58 15.71
C ARG A 318 -24.45 -4.87 16.96
N HIS A 319 -23.43 -4.00 16.84
CA HIS A 319 -22.82 -3.28 17.97
C HIS A 319 -22.38 -1.86 17.61
N ARG A 320 -22.78 -0.88 18.43
CA ARG A 320 -22.30 0.51 18.33
C ARG A 320 -21.10 0.73 19.24
N ARG A 321 -19.90 0.84 18.67
CA ARG A 321 -18.75 1.49 19.34
C ARG A 321 -18.68 2.94 18.90
N LYS A 322 -18.36 3.84 19.84
CA LYS A 322 -18.14 5.26 19.52
C LYS A 322 -16.81 5.40 18.82
N ASP A 323 -16.84 5.78 17.55
CA ASP A 323 -15.64 6.08 16.79
C ASP A 323 -15.13 7.48 17.11
N LYS A 324 -13.80 7.58 17.23
CA LYS A 324 -13.09 8.86 17.14
C LYS A 324 -12.34 8.87 15.81
N PRO A 325 -12.50 9.90 14.96
CA PRO A 325 -11.75 10.01 13.72
C PRO A 325 -10.24 9.84 13.96
N GLY A 326 -9.59 9.02 13.13
CA GLY A 326 -8.15 8.74 13.22
C GLY A 326 -7.70 7.84 14.38
N HIS A 327 -8.60 7.36 15.25
CA HIS A 327 -8.23 6.52 16.39
C HIS A 327 -8.72 5.08 16.18
N TRP A 328 -7.82 4.22 15.71
CA TRP A 328 -8.16 2.81 15.41
C TRP A 328 -7.80 1.84 16.54
N PHE A 329 -6.77 2.16 17.32
CA PHE A 329 -6.22 1.29 18.36
C PHE A 329 -6.32 1.92 19.74
N GLY A 330 -5.90 1.17 20.76
CA GLY A 330 -5.73 1.69 22.12
C GLY A 330 -4.76 2.88 22.12
N THR A 331 -5.13 3.96 22.82
CA THR A 331 -4.29 5.16 22.92
C THR A 331 -3.16 4.97 23.91
N SER A 332 -1.94 5.28 23.50
CA SER A 332 -0.77 5.36 24.39
C SER A 332 -0.80 6.65 25.22
N THR A 333 0.00 6.70 26.29
CA THR A 333 0.18 7.92 27.07
C THR A 333 0.73 9.06 26.19
N PRO A 334 0.04 10.19 26.07
CA PRO A 334 0.50 11.30 25.25
C PRO A 334 1.62 12.08 25.96
N ILE A 335 2.60 12.57 25.19
CA ILE A 335 3.59 13.55 25.70
C ILE A 335 2.89 14.86 26.06
N ILE A 336 1.94 15.30 25.23
CA ILE A 336 1.08 16.45 25.52
C ILE A 336 -0.06 15.98 26.44
N GLY A 337 0.16 16.14 27.74
CA GLY A 337 -0.75 15.65 28.77
C GLY A 337 -2.10 16.36 28.79
N ARG A 338 -3.05 15.75 29.51
CA ARG A 338 -4.40 16.30 29.70
C ARG A 338 -4.34 17.72 30.27
N GLY A 339 -5.15 18.61 29.72
CA GLY A 339 -5.25 19.99 30.19
C GLY A 339 -4.15 20.92 29.64
N VAL A 340 -3.31 20.45 28.73
CA VAL A 340 -2.38 21.27 27.94
C VAL A 340 -3.00 21.59 26.58
N MET A 341 -2.99 22.86 26.20
CA MET A 341 -3.25 23.32 24.84
C MET A 341 -1.90 23.44 24.13
N LEU A 342 -1.81 22.89 22.92
CA LEU A 342 -0.68 23.07 22.02
C LEU A 342 -1.22 23.55 20.68
N ALA A 343 -0.68 24.66 20.17
CA ALA A 343 -1.02 25.20 18.87
C ALA A 343 0.25 25.55 18.10
N LEU A 344 0.24 25.33 16.78
CA LEU A 344 1.25 25.83 15.86
C LEU A 344 0.67 27.04 15.14
N LYS A 345 1.27 28.21 15.33
CA LYS A 345 0.89 29.46 14.66
C LYS A 345 2.14 30.07 14.05
N GLU A 346 2.15 30.19 12.73
CA GLU A 346 3.31 30.74 11.98
C GLU A 346 4.63 30.03 12.38
N ASP A 347 4.60 28.68 12.33
CA ASP A 347 5.68 27.78 12.74
C ASP A 347 6.11 27.86 14.22
N ARG A 348 5.50 28.73 15.03
CA ARG A 348 5.79 28.83 16.46
C ARG A 348 4.78 28.06 17.29
N VAL A 349 5.30 27.35 18.27
CA VAL A 349 4.54 26.62 19.27
C VAL A 349 4.02 27.60 20.31
N VAL A 350 2.71 27.62 20.49
CA VAL A 350 2.03 28.27 21.62
C VAL A 350 1.46 27.17 22.51
N ALA A 351 2.00 27.07 23.72
CA ALA A 351 1.52 26.12 24.71
C ALA A 351 0.87 26.87 25.89
N ALA A 352 -0.32 26.45 26.28
CA ALA A 352 -1.02 26.97 27.45
C ALA A 352 -1.51 25.82 28.34
N VAL A 353 -1.64 26.07 29.63
CA VAL A 353 -2.00 25.05 30.61
C VAL A 353 -3.27 25.44 31.36
N SER A 354 -4.18 24.48 31.51
CA SER A 354 -5.38 24.63 32.33
C SER A 354 -5.13 24.21 33.78
N ALA A 355 -6.12 24.42 34.66
CA ALA A 355 -6.07 23.95 36.04
C ALA A 355 -5.96 22.41 36.15
N LEU A 356 -6.39 21.67 35.12
CA LEU A 356 -6.36 20.20 35.10
C LEU A 356 -4.99 19.61 34.73
N ALA A 357 -4.03 20.43 34.30
CA ALA A 357 -2.71 19.95 33.90
C ALA A 357 -1.89 19.52 35.12
N SER A 358 -1.29 18.32 35.02
CA SER A 358 -0.32 17.81 36.00
C SER A 358 0.97 18.64 35.99
N GLU A 359 1.75 18.58 37.07
CA GLU A 359 3.06 19.25 37.15
C GLU A 359 4.01 18.83 36.00
N ASP A 360 4.03 17.56 35.65
CA ASP A 360 4.84 17.06 34.54
C ASP A 360 4.38 17.62 33.19
N SER A 361 3.06 17.66 32.96
CA SER A 361 2.49 18.25 31.75
C SER A 361 2.77 19.75 31.65
N ARG A 362 2.79 20.47 32.79
CA ARG A 362 3.16 21.89 32.85
C ARG A 362 4.62 22.11 32.46
N LYS A 363 5.53 21.27 32.95
CA LYS A 363 6.96 21.32 32.58
C LYS A 363 7.16 21.11 31.08
N ILE A 364 6.52 20.09 30.50
CA ILE A 364 6.61 19.81 29.05
C ILE A 364 6.08 21.00 28.24
N ALA A 365 4.91 21.54 28.61
CA ALA A 365 4.33 22.70 27.96
C ALA A 365 5.25 23.93 28.00
N LEU A 366 5.89 24.18 29.15
CA LEU A 366 6.83 25.30 29.33
C LEU A 366 8.05 25.19 28.41
N VAL A 367 8.60 23.99 28.26
CA VAL A 367 9.75 23.74 27.37
C VAL A 367 9.37 23.98 25.91
N LEU A 368 8.24 23.41 25.47
CA LEU A 368 7.75 23.53 24.10
C LEU A 368 7.28 24.95 23.74
N ASN A 369 6.80 25.73 24.72
CA ASN A 369 6.28 27.06 24.47
C ASN A 369 7.34 27.99 23.85
N GLY A 370 6.98 28.66 22.75
CA GLY A 370 7.86 29.55 22.02
C GLY A 370 8.91 28.86 21.14
N ALA A 371 8.95 27.52 21.10
CA ALA A 371 9.80 26.81 20.15
C ALA A 371 9.24 26.93 18.72
N GLN A 372 10.10 26.87 17.72
CA GLN A 372 9.74 26.83 16.31
C GLN A 372 9.74 25.37 15.83
N TYR A 373 8.65 24.93 15.23
CA TYR A 373 8.53 23.59 14.65
C TYR A 373 9.16 23.56 13.25
N LEU A 374 9.94 22.50 12.97
CA LEU A 374 10.57 22.34 11.66
C LEU A 374 9.66 21.52 10.74
N ASP A 375 8.75 22.22 10.07
CA ASP A 375 7.78 21.58 9.17
C ASP A 375 8.45 20.81 8.02
N GLY A 376 7.83 19.70 7.62
CA GLY A 376 8.34 18.79 6.59
C GLY A 376 9.58 17.95 6.97
N THR A 377 10.15 18.12 8.18
CA THR A 377 11.37 17.39 8.60
C THR A 377 11.17 16.44 9.77
N HIS A 378 9.98 15.84 9.87
CA HIS A 378 9.70 14.76 10.81
C HIS A 378 9.92 13.40 10.12
N TYR A 379 10.41 12.41 10.86
CA TYR A 379 10.80 11.12 10.29
C TYR A 379 10.54 9.98 11.27
N THR A 380 10.30 8.77 10.76
CA THR A 380 10.25 7.56 11.58
C THR A 380 11.64 6.96 11.75
N GLN A 381 12.20 7.01 12.95
CA GLN A 381 13.55 6.53 13.26
C GLN A 381 13.49 5.44 14.33
N ASP A 382 14.03 4.26 14.01
CA ASP A 382 14.02 3.08 14.89
C ASP A 382 12.62 2.77 15.46
N GLY A 383 11.59 2.94 14.62
CA GLY A 383 10.18 2.72 14.98
C GLY A 383 9.53 3.85 15.80
N LYS A 384 10.22 4.99 15.97
CA LYS A 384 9.69 6.17 16.68
C LYS A 384 9.39 7.30 15.72
N ASP A 385 8.24 7.93 15.90
CA ASP A 385 7.88 9.17 15.21
C ASP A 385 8.64 10.35 15.84
N CYS A 386 9.59 10.92 15.11
CA CYS A 386 10.49 11.95 15.63
C CYS A 386 10.13 13.32 15.05
N HIS A 387 9.74 14.23 15.93
CA HIS A 387 9.45 15.64 15.61
C HIS A 387 10.53 16.57 16.17
N TYR A 388 10.90 17.58 15.39
CA TYR A 388 11.99 18.49 15.71
C TYR A 388 11.53 19.93 15.89
N PHE A 389 12.05 20.56 16.94
CA PHE A 389 11.76 21.91 17.33
C PHE A 389 13.06 22.65 17.65
N VAL A 390 13.06 23.96 17.48
CA VAL A 390 14.20 24.84 17.77
C VAL A 390 13.78 25.98 18.66
N LYS A 391 14.58 26.32 19.67
CA LYS A 391 14.32 27.46 20.56
C LYS A 391 15.53 28.37 20.62
N VAL A 392 15.35 29.62 20.20
CA VAL A 392 16.40 30.64 20.23
C VAL A 392 16.53 31.17 21.67
N GLY A 393 17.66 30.93 22.32
CA GLY A 393 17.93 31.32 23.70
C GLY A 393 18.68 30.28 24.51
N SER A 394 18.89 30.56 25.80
CA SER A 394 19.48 29.60 26.75
C SER A 394 18.46 28.55 27.19
N ALA A 395 18.92 27.31 27.37
CA ALA A 395 18.15 26.22 27.94
C ALA A 395 18.02 26.30 29.48
N ASP A 396 18.77 27.18 30.16
CA ASP A 396 18.94 27.11 31.61
C ASP A 396 17.62 27.22 32.40
N SER A 397 16.72 28.11 31.98
CA SER A 397 15.40 28.26 32.62
C SER A 397 14.55 26.99 32.49
N ASP A 398 14.58 26.38 31.30
CA ASP A 398 13.80 25.18 30.98
C ASP A 398 14.38 23.94 31.68
N LEU A 399 15.71 23.81 31.73
CA LEU A 399 16.42 22.76 32.46
C LEU A 399 16.20 22.86 33.97
N LEU A 400 16.16 24.08 34.52
CA LEU A 400 15.86 24.32 35.92
C LEU A 400 14.42 23.89 36.25
N ALA A 401 13.45 24.20 35.39
CA ALA A 401 12.06 23.76 35.55
C ALA A 401 11.91 22.23 35.46
N LEU A 402 12.69 21.57 34.60
CA LEU A 402 12.74 20.10 34.52
C LEU A 402 13.46 19.46 35.72
N GLY A 403 14.27 20.23 36.45
CA GLY A 403 15.15 19.75 37.50
C GLY A 403 16.13 18.72 36.96
N LEU A 404 16.72 18.99 35.79
CA LEU A 404 17.64 18.09 35.09
C LEU A 404 18.75 18.90 34.40
N THR A 405 20.00 18.57 34.65
CA THR A 405 21.16 19.29 34.09
C THR A 405 21.85 18.54 32.93
N ASN A 406 21.85 17.21 32.98
CA ASN A 406 22.33 16.31 31.94
C ASN A 406 21.75 14.90 32.16
N GLY A 407 21.74 14.05 31.12
CA GLY A 407 21.34 12.66 31.22
C GLY A 407 19.83 12.45 31.04
N ARG A 408 19.31 11.35 31.59
CA ARG A 408 17.92 10.92 31.40
C ARG A 408 17.15 10.89 32.71
N LYS A 409 15.89 11.34 32.68
CA LYS A 409 14.94 11.30 33.79
C LYS A 409 13.60 10.76 33.29
N SER A 410 12.95 9.89 34.06
CA SER A 410 11.56 9.51 33.79
C SER A 410 10.64 10.36 34.64
N LEU A 411 9.60 10.93 34.02
CA LEU A 411 8.54 11.67 34.70
C LEU A 411 7.52 10.68 35.31
N GLU A 412 6.69 11.14 36.24
CA GLU A 412 5.64 10.30 36.86
C GLU A 412 4.61 9.84 35.83
N SER A 413 4.39 10.67 34.81
CA SER A 413 3.61 10.32 33.61
C SER A 413 4.18 9.16 32.77
N GLY A 414 5.42 8.72 33.03
CA GLY A 414 6.13 7.71 32.23
C GLY A 414 6.85 8.26 31.00
N VAL A 415 6.78 9.58 30.76
CA VAL A 415 7.54 10.26 29.70
C VAL A 415 9.01 10.33 30.08
N ASN A 416 9.90 9.91 29.18
CA ASN A 416 11.33 10.03 29.39
C ASN A 416 11.84 11.37 28.85
N VAL A 417 12.58 12.09 29.67
CA VAL A 417 13.27 13.33 29.31
C VAL A 417 14.75 13.05 29.23
N THR A 418 15.37 13.33 28.09
CA THR A 418 16.82 13.21 27.91
C THR A 418 17.40 14.57 27.55
N VAL A 419 18.45 14.98 28.24
CA VAL A 419 19.20 16.20 27.95
C VAL A 419 20.58 15.80 27.44
N SER A 420 20.95 16.31 26.27
CA SER A 420 22.21 15.98 25.61
C SER A 420 22.87 17.23 24.98
N GLY A 421 24.13 17.08 24.59
CA GLY A 421 24.80 18.04 23.71
C GLY A 421 25.39 19.29 24.34
N ARG A 422 25.38 19.47 25.68
CA ARG A 422 25.94 20.63 26.43
C ARG A 422 27.36 21.00 25.96
N SER A 423 27.43 21.83 24.93
CA SER A 423 28.64 22.29 24.26
C SER A 423 28.38 23.65 23.63
N ARG A 424 29.40 24.29 23.05
CA ARG A 424 29.22 25.56 22.30
C ARG A 424 28.24 25.44 21.11
N ARG A 425 27.86 24.21 20.70
CA ARG A 425 26.98 23.94 19.55
C ARG A 425 25.48 23.82 19.90
N GLY A 426 25.12 24.01 21.17
CA GLY A 426 23.72 24.02 21.65
C GLY A 426 23.43 22.97 22.72
N VAL A 427 22.17 22.91 23.18
CA VAL A 427 21.64 21.90 24.10
C VAL A 427 20.42 21.27 23.44
N THR A 428 20.24 19.95 23.58
CA THR A 428 19.05 19.26 23.06
C THR A 428 18.28 18.63 24.22
N VAL A 429 16.97 18.86 24.26
CA VAL A 429 16.03 18.27 25.22
C VAL A 429 15.05 17.40 24.44
N GLU A 430 15.02 16.11 24.74
CA GLU A 430 14.14 15.13 24.08
C GLU A 430 13.10 14.61 25.06
N PHE A 431 11.83 14.66 24.66
CA PHE A 431 10.72 13.97 25.32
C PHE A 431 10.37 12.71 24.53
N ALA A 432 10.41 11.56 25.18
CA ALA A 432 10.22 10.28 24.51
C ALA A 432 9.24 9.36 25.25
N VAL A 433 8.28 8.84 24.50
CA VAL A 433 7.48 7.65 24.80
C VAL A 433 7.82 6.58 23.76
N PRO A 434 7.39 5.30 23.91
CA PRO A 434 7.86 4.22 23.03
C PRO A 434 7.73 4.48 21.53
N ALA A 435 6.69 5.18 21.07
CA ALA A 435 6.43 5.44 19.65
C ALA A 435 6.60 6.90 19.20
N LEU A 436 6.85 7.85 20.10
CA LEU A 436 6.90 9.28 19.78
C LEU A 436 8.05 9.96 20.51
N VAL A 437 8.79 10.81 19.79
CA VAL A 437 9.88 11.63 20.29
C VAL A 437 9.68 13.08 19.85
N LEU A 438 9.70 14.01 20.80
CA LEU A 438 9.77 15.45 20.54
C LEU A 438 11.15 15.95 20.95
N SER A 439 11.93 16.45 20.00
CA SER A 439 13.30 16.95 20.22
C SER A 439 13.34 18.47 20.09
N VAL A 440 13.77 19.16 21.14
CA VAL A 440 13.93 20.63 21.16
C VAL A 440 15.42 20.96 21.20
N ARG A 441 15.93 21.61 20.16
CA ARG A 441 17.30 22.12 20.11
C ARG A 441 17.37 23.60 20.47
N TYR A 442 18.27 23.94 21.38
CA TYR A 442 18.54 25.31 21.82
C TYR A 442 19.79 25.86 21.14
N GLY A 443 19.73 27.11 20.70
CA GLY A 443 20.90 27.88 20.24
C GLY A 443 20.74 29.37 20.48
N LEU A 444 21.87 30.07 20.59
CA LEU A 444 21.88 31.50 20.90
C LEU A 444 21.79 32.38 19.64
N ALA A 445 22.22 31.85 18.50
CA ALA A 445 22.23 32.57 17.23
C ALA A 445 20.86 32.51 16.54
N ALA A 446 20.54 33.51 15.72
CA ALA A 446 19.24 33.59 15.05
C ALA A 446 19.09 32.59 13.89
N ASP A 447 20.20 32.14 13.31
CA ASP A 447 20.30 31.18 12.21
C ASP A 447 20.25 29.71 12.68
N VAL A 448 20.14 29.45 13.99
CA VAL A 448 20.05 28.09 14.56
C VAL A 448 18.94 27.25 13.92
N VAL A 449 17.85 27.90 13.48
CA VAL A 449 16.72 27.24 12.81
C VAL A 449 17.15 26.67 11.46
N ASP A 450 17.85 27.47 10.65
CA ASP A 450 18.36 27.06 9.35
C ASP A 450 19.49 26.04 9.50
N GLU A 451 20.41 26.24 10.46
CA GLU A 451 21.46 25.29 10.79
C GLU A 451 20.89 23.91 11.18
N GLU A 452 19.83 23.89 11.99
CA GLU A 452 19.21 22.64 12.41
C GLU A 452 18.48 21.96 11.25
N LYS A 453 17.80 22.72 10.39
CA LYS A 453 17.15 22.17 9.20
C LYS A 453 18.17 21.52 8.26
N VAL A 454 19.28 22.21 7.97
CA VAL A 454 20.39 21.67 7.16
C VAL A 454 20.97 20.42 7.80
N ARG A 455 21.19 20.44 9.11
CA ARG A 455 21.70 19.26 9.83
C ARG A 455 20.75 18.07 9.72
N LEU A 456 19.46 18.26 9.96
CA LEU A 456 18.47 17.18 9.90
C LEU A 456 18.37 16.57 8.51
N LEU A 457 18.41 17.39 7.46
CA LEU A 457 18.43 16.92 6.07
C LEU A 457 19.70 16.13 5.74
N GLU A 458 20.87 16.55 6.24
CA GLU A 458 22.11 15.81 6.03
C GLU A 458 22.12 14.46 6.79
N VAL A 459 21.60 14.42 8.02
CA VAL A 459 21.44 13.14 8.75
C VAL A 459 20.42 12.23 8.04
N ALA A 460 19.30 12.80 7.56
CA ALA A 460 18.31 12.07 6.78
C ALA A 460 18.93 11.48 5.50
N ARG A 461 19.73 12.28 4.79
CA ARG A 461 20.49 11.83 3.61
C ARG A 461 21.43 10.68 3.93
N GLN A 462 22.17 10.75 5.02
CA GLN A 462 23.06 9.67 5.43
C GLN A 462 22.29 8.37 5.66
N ARG A 463 21.09 8.44 6.27
CA ARG A 463 20.20 7.28 6.43
C ARG A 463 19.68 6.76 5.08
N ALA A 464 19.21 7.64 4.20
CA ALA A 464 18.74 7.26 2.86
C ALA A 464 19.83 6.54 2.06
N LEU A 465 21.05 7.08 2.05
CA LEU A 465 22.20 6.50 1.37
C LEU A 465 22.63 5.16 1.99
N ALA A 466 22.71 5.08 3.33
CA ALA A 466 23.04 3.85 4.02
C ALA A 466 22.02 2.75 3.73
N GLY A 467 20.72 3.07 3.79
CA GLY A 467 19.64 2.16 3.46
C GLY A 467 19.64 1.73 2.00
N ALA A 468 19.89 2.67 1.07
CA ALA A 468 19.96 2.36 -0.36
C ALA A 468 21.12 1.40 -0.67
N TRP A 469 22.33 1.67 -0.14
CA TRP A 469 23.49 0.79 -0.32
C TRP A 469 23.29 -0.58 0.34
N ALA A 470 22.71 -0.63 1.55
CA ALA A 470 22.42 -1.89 2.23
C ALA A 470 21.44 -2.76 1.43
N ARG A 471 20.40 -2.16 0.85
CA ARG A 471 19.45 -2.87 -0.02
C ARG A 471 20.09 -3.33 -1.31
N GLU A 472 20.94 -2.50 -1.93
CA GLU A 472 21.66 -2.88 -3.15
C GLU A 472 22.62 -4.05 -2.90
N GLN A 473 23.37 -4.00 -1.79
CA GLN A 473 24.23 -5.09 -1.35
C GLN A 473 23.42 -6.37 -1.06
N GLN A 474 22.28 -6.25 -0.39
CA GLN A 474 21.42 -7.40 -0.10
C GLN A 474 20.86 -8.01 -1.39
N ARG A 475 20.44 -7.20 -2.36
CA ARG A 475 20.02 -7.69 -3.69
C ARG A 475 21.15 -8.44 -4.39
N ALA A 476 22.38 -7.93 -4.35
CA ALA A 476 23.54 -8.60 -4.93
C ALA A 476 23.83 -9.96 -4.26
N ARG A 477 23.71 -10.05 -2.92
CA ARG A 477 23.84 -11.29 -2.13
C ARG A 477 22.76 -12.30 -2.46
N ASP A 478 21.52 -11.83 -2.58
CA ASP A 478 20.39 -12.68 -2.96
C ASP A 478 20.46 -13.13 -4.43
N GLY A 479 21.39 -12.57 -5.21
CA GLY A 479 21.52 -12.78 -6.66
C GLY A 479 20.38 -12.14 -7.45
N LYS A 480 19.68 -11.16 -6.88
CA LYS A 480 18.65 -10.36 -7.54
C LYS A 480 19.33 -9.30 -8.40
N GLY A 481 18.65 -8.86 -9.46
CA GLY A 481 19.06 -7.69 -10.24
C GLY A 481 19.12 -6.44 -9.36
N GLY A 482 20.14 -5.62 -9.56
CA GLY A 482 20.31 -4.34 -8.88
C GLY A 482 19.32 -3.27 -9.36
N SER A 483 19.28 -2.14 -8.66
CA SER A 483 18.65 -0.91 -9.18
C SER A 483 19.34 -0.42 -10.47
N ARG A 484 20.60 -0.81 -10.65
CA ARG A 484 21.40 -0.61 -11.85
C ARG A 484 22.04 -1.93 -12.30
N LEU A 485 22.44 -1.97 -13.57
CA LEU A 485 23.31 -3.01 -14.10
C LEU A 485 24.75 -2.77 -13.61
N TRP A 486 25.19 -3.60 -12.68
CA TRP A 486 26.57 -3.65 -12.20
C TRP A 486 27.39 -4.65 -13.03
N THR A 487 28.61 -4.27 -13.38
CA THR A 487 29.60 -5.23 -13.89
C THR A 487 30.01 -6.22 -12.81
N GLU A 488 30.60 -7.36 -13.19
CA GLU A 488 31.00 -8.39 -12.21
C GLU A 488 32.01 -7.86 -11.19
N GLY A 489 32.97 -7.02 -11.63
CA GLY A 489 33.93 -6.37 -10.73
C GLY A 489 33.26 -5.41 -9.74
N GLU A 490 32.31 -4.59 -10.20
CA GLU A 490 31.54 -3.68 -9.34
C GLU A 490 30.64 -4.45 -8.37
N ARG A 491 30.04 -5.55 -8.82
CA ARG A 491 29.23 -6.42 -7.97
C ARG A 491 30.07 -7.04 -6.85
N GLN A 492 31.27 -7.52 -7.16
CA GLN A 492 32.17 -8.07 -6.14
C GLN A 492 32.60 -6.97 -5.14
N GLN A 493 32.86 -5.75 -5.63
CA GLN A 493 33.14 -4.60 -4.78
C GLN A 493 31.96 -4.27 -3.85
N LEU A 494 30.74 -4.26 -4.38
CA LEU A 494 29.52 -4.06 -3.58
C LEU A 494 29.35 -5.14 -2.50
N LEU A 495 29.62 -6.41 -2.82
CA LEU A 495 29.52 -7.52 -1.86
C LEU A 495 30.53 -7.40 -0.73
N THR A 496 31.76 -6.98 -1.03
CA THR A 496 32.89 -6.90 -0.09
C THR A 496 32.92 -5.61 0.71
N ALA A 497 32.76 -4.45 0.06
CA ALA A 497 32.88 -3.13 0.67
C ALA A 497 31.53 -2.46 0.99
N GLY A 498 30.41 -3.00 0.48
CA GLY A 498 29.07 -2.42 0.66
C GLY A 498 28.79 -1.18 -0.21
N LYS A 499 29.77 -0.74 -1.01
CA LYS A 499 29.69 0.39 -1.93
C LYS A 499 30.52 0.11 -3.18
N VAL A 500 30.25 0.84 -4.26
CA VAL A 500 31.01 0.76 -5.52
C VAL A 500 31.78 2.06 -5.72
N GLN A 501 33.08 1.97 -6.00
CA GLN A 501 33.93 3.16 -6.15
C GLN A 501 33.54 3.96 -7.40
N GLY A 502 33.49 5.28 -7.26
CA GLY A 502 33.09 6.20 -8.35
C GLY A 502 31.58 6.35 -8.53
N TYR A 503 30.78 5.67 -7.70
CA TYR A 503 29.33 5.81 -7.66
C TYR A 503 28.90 6.50 -6.38
N GLU A 504 28.02 7.48 -6.53
CA GLU A 504 27.38 8.18 -5.41
C GLU A 504 25.86 8.09 -5.54
N GLY A 505 25.19 8.17 -4.41
CA GLY A 505 23.73 8.20 -4.36
C GLY A 505 23.21 9.63 -4.47
N TYR A 506 22.25 9.83 -5.36
CA TYR A 506 21.59 11.12 -5.58
C TYR A 506 20.09 10.96 -5.48
N TYR A 507 19.39 12.00 -5.02
CA TYR A 507 17.94 11.97 -4.98
C TYR A 507 17.33 11.96 -6.38
N VAL A 508 16.25 11.19 -6.55
CA VAL A 508 15.42 11.21 -7.75
C VAL A 508 14.49 12.42 -7.71
N LEU A 509 13.74 12.58 -6.62
CA LEU A 509 12.92 13.76 -6.34
C LEU A 509 13.68 14.76 -5.47
N PRO A 510 13.67 16.06 -5.80
CA PRO A 510 14.44 17.08 -5.09
C PRO A 510 13.93 17.27 -3.65
N VAL A 511 14.85 17.15 -2.67
CA VAL A 511 14.52 17.22 -1.24
C VAL A 511 14.11 18.63 -0.80
N GLU A 512 14.44 19.65 -1.59
CA GLU A 512 14.02 21.04 -1.38
C GLU A 512 12.51 21.21 -1.54
N GLN A 513 11.89 20.39 -2.39
CA GLN A 513 10.44 20.37 -2.62
C GLN A 513 9.75 19.26 -1.82
N TYR A 514 10.45 18.16 -1.55
CA TYR A 514 9.93 16.97 -0.86
C TYR A 514 10.82 16.59 0.34
N PRO A 515 10.91 17.44 1.38
CA PRO A 515 11.74 17.18 2.55
C PRO A 515 11.34 15.91 3.31
N GLU A 516 10.07 15.51 3.23
CA GLU A 516 9.55 14.27 3.80
C GLU A 516 10.16 13.00 3.18
N LEU A 517 10.77 13.10 1.99
CA LEU A 517 11.46 11.99 1.32
C LEU A 517 12.97 11.97 1.58
N ALA A 518 13.48 12.82 2.47
CA ALA A 518 14.93 12.97 2.70
C ALA A 518 15.60 11.71 3.25
N ASP A 519 14.92 10.90 4.05
CA ASP A 519 15.45 9.63 4.58
C ASP A 519 15.00 8.39 3.78
N SER A 520 14.21 8.60 2.72
CA SER A 520 13.72 7.52 1.88
C SER A 520 14.81 6.94 1.00
N SER A 521 15.23 5.73 1.30
CA SER A 521 16.15 4.97 0.45
C SER A 521 15.59 4.66 -0.94
N ASN A 522 14.25 4.67 -1.12
CA ASN A 522 13.59 4.52 -2.43
C ASN A 522 13.70 5.76 -3.31
N ASN A 523 14.01 6.91 -2.73
CA ASN A 523 14.23 8.16 -3.47
C ASN A 523 15.70 8.31 -3.92
N VAL A 524 16.54 7.29 -3.79
CA VAL A 524 17.98 7.34 -4.13
C VAL A 524 18.27 6.54 -5.40
N GLN A 525 19.05 7.14 -6.31
CA GLN A 525 19.62 6.49 -7.49
C GLN A 525 21.14 6.60 -7.50
N PHE A 526 21.84 5.56 -8.00
CA PHE A 526 23.30 5.51 -8.05
C PHE A 526 23.86 5.93 -9.41
N LEU A 527 24.61 7.02 -9.43
CA LEU A 527 25.17 7.63 -10.64
C LEU A 527 26.69 7.84 -10.51
N ARG A 528 27.38 7.84 -11.65
CA ARG A 528 28.77 8.31 -11.72
C ARG A 528 28.82 9.83 -11.85
N GLN A 529 29.93 10.45 -11.45
CA GLN A 529 30.11 11.91 -11.59
C GLN A 529 29.88 12.42 -13.02
N ASN A 530 30.27 11.62 -14.03
CA ASN A 530 30.14 11.98 -15.45
C ASN A 530 28.68 11.96 -15.94
N GLU A 531 27.76 11.35 -15.19
CA GLU A 531 26.34 11.23 -15.54
C GLU A 531 25.50 12.37 -14.94
N MET A 532 26.07 13.16 -14.03
CA MET A 532 25.36 14.26 -13.36
C MET A 532 24.87 15.36 -14.32
N GLY A 533 25.60 15.61 -15.41
CA GLY A 533 25.30 16.69 -16.37
C GLY A 533 24.20 16.38 -17.39
N ARG A 534 23.56 15.19 -17.32
CA ARG A 534 22.42 14.82 -18.18
C ARG A 534 21.06 14.96 -17.48
N ARG A 535 21.03 15.65 -16.32
CA ARG A 535 19.82 15.95 -15.54
C ARG A 535 19.04 17.13 -16.11
#